data_AF-A0A7Y4WEJ0-F1
#
_entry.id   AF-A0A7Y4WEJ0-F1
#
_cell.length_a   1.000
_cell.length_b   1.000
_cell.length_c   1.000
_cell.angle_alpha   90.00
_cell.angle_beta   90.00
_cell.angle_gamma   90.00
#
_symmetry.space_group_name_H-M   'P 1'
#
loop_
_entity.id
_entity.type
_entity.pdbx_description
1 polymer ?
#
loop_
_entity_poly.entity_id
_entity_poly.type
_entity_poly.pdbx_seq_one_letter_code
_entity_poly.pdbx_strand_id
1 'polypeptide(L)'
;MLILVGLVGAPSMGHGQSTTGTAPDLRTRLHERFDVVALQQGVALVPLQSTSTVRMIQIVSGIVTVDGESLTGQQLRDRLGADSDLVLQASYLDVQRQRELADGTAAAPPAPAIQTPEDTARAQVTTGDMVRFGGDVSVGQNERIQGDVVALGGAVDVQGEVTGDLVAIGGAVTLGPQSVVRGDLNVVGGGLTRAPGARVMGSVHEVGGGAAGFGRGRRWSNGLGSFWPRFGSLAATIFRMTLLVLLGLIAVAFAKRPLERIATRTAATPVRAGLVGLLAEILFLPVLILMIVVLAVSIVGIPLLALVPFAVLLMMLVMLVGFIALGYQIGQRLTARLGWTERGDYLAVAIGILAIGCLTVLAKLAALAGGSLIGVPLTAFGYVVEYVAWTVGFGATIMVIHETQKRGGSHTPGGSPAATDISPA
;
A
#
# COMPACT_ATOMS: atom_id res chain seq x y z
N MET A 1 44.55 4.55 28.57
CA MET A 1 44.07 5.95 28.56
C MET A 1 42.83 5.97 29.47
N LEU A 2 43.00 6.01 30.80
CA LEU A 2 43.01 7.20 31.69
C LEU A 2 41.79 8.12 31.41
N ILE A 3 40.91 8.52 32.34
CA ILE A 3 40.88 8.51 33.81
C ILE A 3 39.42 8.77 34.27
N LEU A 4 39.16 8.36 35.52
CA LEU A 4 37.98 8.54 36.38
C LEU A 4 37.71 10.02 36.78
N VAL A 5 36.68 10.24 37.62
CA VAL A 5 36.39 11.43 38.47
C VAL A 5 35.48 12.47 37.79
N GLY A 6 34.43 13.00 38.40
CA GLY A 6 33.90 12.88 39.75
C GLY A 6 32.89 14.00 40.01
N LEU A 7 31.88 13.67 40.79
CA LEU A 7 30.86 14.56 41.34
C LEU A 7 31.51 15.66 42.20
N VAL A 8 31.23 16.94 41.95
CA VAL A 8 31.41 18.03 42.94
C VAL A 8 30.25 19.00 42.82
N GLY A 9 29.50 19.11 43.92
CA GLY A 9 28.47 20.14 44.11
C GLY A 9 29.09 21.49 44.49
N ALA A 10 28.41 22.54 44.00
CA ALA A 10 28.26 23.91 44.49
C ALA A 10 29.48 24.68 45.05
N PRO A 11 29.54 25.98 44.73
CA PRO A 11 29.08 26.90 45.76
C PRO A 11 28.12 27.97 45.22
N SER A 12 27.03 28.14 45.95
CA SER A 12 26.36 29.43 46.11
C SER A 12 27.31 30.39 46.80
N MET A 13 27.66 31.51 46.15
CA MET A 13 27.83 32.85 46.77
C MET A 13 28.43 33.83 45.76
N GLY A 14 27.95 35.07 45.82
CA GLY A 14 28.57 36.21 45.15
C GLY A 14 27.62 36.93 44.20
N HIS A 15 26.58 37.56 44.76
CA HIS A 15 25.92 38.69 44.10
C HIS A 15 26.95 39.81 43.92
N GLY A 16 27.69 39.76 42.82
CA GLY A 16 28.39 40.91 42.26
C GLY A 16 27.40 41.67 41.39
N GLN A 17 27.07 42.89 41.79
CA GLN A 17 26.18 43.80 41.07
C GLN A 17 26.68 44.06 39.63
N SER A 18 26.22 43.27 38.67
CA SER A 18 26.05 43.71 37.30
C SER A 18 24.56 43.96 37.12
N THR A 19 24.22 45.21 36.85
CA THR A 19 22.88 45.77 36.66
C THR A 19 22.06 45.05 35.59
N THR A 20 21.60 43.83 35.87
CA THR A 20 20.46 43.22 35.19
C THR A 20 19.21 43.97 35.65
N GLY A 21 19.00 45.14 35.05
CA GLY A 21 17.73 45.83 35.12
C GLY A 21 16.64 44.85 34.68
N THR A 22 15.65 44.64 35.55
CA THR A 22 14.45 43.86 35.25
C THR A 22 13.89 44.34 33.90
N ALA A 23 13.32 43.48 33.05
CA ALA A 23 12.69 43.86 31.77
C ALA A 23 11.90 45.20 31.74
N PRO A 24 11.14 45.61 32.79
CA PRO A 24 10.53 46.95 32.86
C PRO A 24 11.53 48.11 32.88
N ASP A 25 12.71 47.96 33.47
CA ASP A 25 13.78 48.97 33.51
C ASP A 25 14.44 49.17 32.13
N LEU A 26 14.60 48.08 31.36
CA LEU A 26 15.08 48.15 29.98
C LEU A 26 14.09 48.90 29.07
N ARG A 27 12.80 48.68 29.25
CA ARG A 27 11.74 49.38 28.51
C ARG A 27 11.82 50.89 28.72
N THR A 28 11.88 51.35 29.97
CA THR A 28 11.95 52.79 30.28
C THR A 28 13.19 53.43 29.64
N ARG A 29 14.36 52.80 29.77
CA ARG A 29 15.60 53.29 29.17
C ARG A 29 15.60 53.28 27.63
N LEU A 30 14.87 52.35 27.01
CA LEU A 30 14.68 52.34 25.56
C LEU A 30 13.77 53.48 25.09
N HIS A 31 12.61 53.65 25.72
CA HIS A 31 11.63 54.71 25.37
C HIS A 31 12.14 56.13 25.61
N GLU A 32 13.10 56.33 26.52
CA GLU A 32 13.76 57.63 26.71
C GLU A 32 14.59 58.07 25.50
N ARG A 33 15.05 57.12 24.67
CA ARG A 33 16.05 57.37 23.63
C ARG A 33 15.57 56.98 22.23
N PHE A 34 14.65 56.03 22.15
CA PHE A 34 14.10 55.48 20.93
C PHE A 34 12.57 55.41 21.01
N ASP A 35 11.92 55.72 19.90
CA ASP A 35 10.53 55.33 19.66
C ASP A 35 10.50 53.85 19.25
N VAL A 36 9.75 53.04 19.99
CA VAL A 36 9.78 51.57 19.91
C VAL A 36 8.51 51.07 19.24
N VAL A 37 8.65 50.54 18.03
CA VAL A 37 7.52 50.07 17.20
C VAL A 37 7.54 48.55 17.07
N ALA A 38 6.44 47.89 17.43
CA ALA A 38 6.29 46.44 17.27
C ALA A 38 6.24 46.03 15.80
N LEU A 39 7.02 45.01 15.43
CA LEU A 39 6.98 44.36 14.12
C LEU A 39 6.36 42.97 14.24
N GLN A 40 5.85 42.43 13.12
CA GLN A 40 5.33 41.07 13.06
C GLN A 40 6.36 40.01 13.46
N GLN A 41 7.67 40.29 13.45
CA GLN A 41 8.71 39.31 13.83
C GLN A 41 9.81 39.92 14.72
N GLY A 42 9.54 41.03 15.41
CA GLY A 42 10.51 41.67 16.29
C GLY A 42 10.13 43.12 16.65
N VAL A 43 11.11 44.01 16.73
CA VAL A 43 10.90 45.42 17.10
C VAL A 43 11.78 46.36 16.28
N ALA A 44 11.23 47.51 15.90
CA ALA A 44 11.97 48.62 15.29
C ALA A 44 12.18 49.73 16.33
N LEU A 45 13.40 50.25 16.39
CA LEU A 45 13.80 51.35 17.25
C LEU A 45 14.17 52.54 16.36
N VAL A 46 13.47 53.66 16.53
CA VAL A 46 13.71 54.90 15.80
C VAL A 46 14.25 55.94 16.79
N PRO A 47 15.47 56.47 16.61
CA PRO A 47 16.05 57.41 17.58
C PRO A 47 15.21 58.69 17.72
N LEU A 48 14.93 59.11 18.95
CA LEU A 48 14.16 60.33 19.23
C LEU A 48 14.98 61.62 19.03
N GLN A 49 16.32 61.52 19.05
CA GLN A 49 17.22 62.64 18.87
C GLN A 49 17.75 62.72 17.44
N SER A 50 17.56 63.87 16.80
CA SER A 50 17.92 64.17 15.39
C SER A 50 19.43 64.25 15.11
N THR A 51 20.27 64.10 16.13
CA THR A 51 21.75 64.09 16.03
C THR A 51 22.34 62.69 15.85
N SER A 52 21.53 61.64 15.83
CA SER A 52 22.00 60.27 15.58
C SER A 52 22.21 60.02 14.09
N THR A 53 23.38 59.48 13.72
CA THR A 53 23.72 59.11 12.33
C THR A 53 22.85 57.94 11.80
N VAL A 54 22.08 57.32 12.69
CA VAL A 54 21.24 56.14 12.44
C VAL A 54 19.79 56.57 12.31
N ARG A 55 19.07 56.13 11.27
CA ARG A 55 17.66 56.48 11.08
C ARG A 55 16.72 55.43 11.66
N MET A 56 17.08 54.16 11.55
CA MET A 56 16.25 53.06 12.01
C MET A 56 17.09 51.84 12.37
N ILE A 57 16.76 51.21 13.48
CA ILE A 57 17.35 49.96 13.92
C ILE A 57 16.23 48.93 13.96
N GLN A 58 16.38 47.80 13.29
CA GLN A 58 15.41 46.71 13.35
C GLN A 58 16.05 45.48 13.96
N ILE A 59 15.33 44.87 14.89
CA ILE A 59 15.71 43.63 15.55
C ILE A 59 14.67 42.59 15.12
N VAL A 60 15.08 41.64 14.28
CA VAL A 60 14.20 40.57 13.77
C VAL A 60 14.90 39.24 13.98
N SER A 61 14.26 38.33 14.73
CA SER A 61 14.78 36.98 15.00
C SER A 61 16.23 36.96 15.53
N GLY A 62 16.61 37.95 16.36
CA GLY A 62 17.94 38.06 16.97
C GLY A 62 19.01 38.71 16.07
N ILE A 63 18.66 39.10 14.85
CA ILE A 63 19.56 39.85 13.95
C ILE A 63 19.25 41.33 14.07
N VAL A 64 20.29 42.13 14.36
CA VAL A 64 20.20 43.58 14.41
C VAL A 64 20.63 44.17 13.07
N THR A 65 19.71 44.92 12.46
CA THR A 65 19.97 45.67 11.23
C THR A 65 19.88 47.17 11.52
N VAL A 66 20.81 47.94 10.98
CA VAL A 66 20.87 49.39 11.14
C VAL A 66 20.81 50.01 9.74
N ASP A 67 19.76 50.79 9.48
CA ASP A 67 19.47 51.37 8.16
C ASP A 67 19.46 50.34 7.01
N GLY A 68 19.09 49.09 7.32
CA GLY A 68 19.03 47.97 6.36
C GLY A 68 20.30 47.13 6.24
N GLU A 69 21.37 47.48 6.95
CA GLU A 69 22.63 46.71 6.96
C GLU A 69 22.71 45.82 8.22
N SER A 70 22.99 44.52 8.05
CA SER A 70 23.20 43.60 9.18
C SER A 70 24.58 43.80 9.79
N LEU A 71 24.65 44.15 11.08
CA LEU A 71 25.90 44.41 11.76
C LEU A 71 26.20 43.37 12.83
N THR A 72 27.47 43.02 12.98
CA THR A 72 27.94 42.18 14.11
C THR A 72 27.98 43.00 15.41
N GLY A 73 27.94 42.33 16.57
CA GLY A 73 27.88 43.03 17.86
C GLY A 73 29.04 43.99 18.14
N GLN A 74 30.22 43.80 17.53
CA GLN A 74 31.34 44.74 17.61
C GLN A 74 31.11 45.98 16.73
N GLN A 75 30.68 45.78 15.49
CA GLN A 75 30.35 46.88 14.56
C GLN A 75 29.17 47.71 15.05
N LEU A 76 28.22 47.08 15.77
CA LEU A 76 27.11 47.75 16.40
C LEU A 76 27.58 48.70 17.52
N ARG A 77 28.55 48.27 18.35
CA ARG A 77 29.17 49.11 19.39
C ARG A 77 29.91 50.31 18.80
N ASP A 78 30.66 50.09 17.73
CA ASP A 78 31.41 51.17 17.07
C ASP A 78 30.46 52.23 16.45
N ARG A 79 29.27 51.81 15.98
CA ARG A 79 28.31 52.67 15.28
C ARG A 79 27.29 53.36 16.19
N LEU A 80 26.89 52.70 17.29
CA LEU A 80 25.88 53.20 18.23
C LEU A 80 26.44 53.67 19.57
N GLY A 81 27.72 53.41 19.85
CA GLY A 81 28.39 53.88 21.07
C GLY A 81 27.66 53.41 22.33
N ALA A 82 27.30 54.35 23.21
CA ALA A 82 26.62 54.07 24.49
C ALA A 82 25.24 53.39 24.33
N ASP A 83 24.66 53.39 23.13
CA ASP A 83 23.30 52.95 22.87
C ASP A 83 23.25 51.48 22.43
N SER A 84 24.40 50.95 22.01
CA SER A 84 24.51 49.57 21.53
C SER A 84 24.14 48.56 22.62
N ASP A 85 24.42 48.87 23.88
CA ASP A 85 24.16 47.94 24.99
C ASP A 85 22.65 47.75 25.21
N LEU A 86 21.84 48.80 24.98
CA LEU A 86 20.39 48.73 25.05
C LEU A 86 19.82 47.91 23.87
N VAL A 87 20.35 48.13 22.67
CA VAL A 87 19.96 47.40 21.46
C VAL A 87 20.35 45.92 21.55
N LEU A 88 21.54 45.62 22.08
CA LEU A 88 22.00 44.24 22.29
C LEU A 88 21.12 43.52 23.32
N GLN A 89 20.82 44.16 24.45
CA GLN A 89 19.93 43.59 25.46
C GLN A 89 18.54 43.29 24.89
N ALA A 90 17.99 44.18 24.05
CA ALA A 90 16.74 43.93 23.34
C ALA A 90 16.85 42.77 22.34
N SER A 91 17.98 42.61 21.66
CA SER A 91 18.20 41.52 20.68
C SER A 91 18.23 40.12 21.29
N TYR A 92 18.61 40.00 22.55
CA TYR A 92 18.61 38.71 23.28
C TYR A 92 17.25 38.31 23.84
N LEU A 93 16.26 39.21 23.82
CA LEU A 93 14.90 38.91 24.25
C LEU A 93 14.18 38.05 23.20
N ASP A 94 13.28 37.18 23.65
CA ASP A 94 12.38 36.47 22.74
C ASP A 94 11.41 37.44 22.03
N VAL A 95 10.82 37.00 20.93
CA VAL A 95 9.96 37.84 20.08
C VAL A 95 8.74 38.37 20.85
N GLN A 96 8.23 37.63 21.85
CA GLN A 96 7.09 38.07 22.65
C GLN A 96 7.50 39.22 23.57
N ARG A 97 8.62 39.08 24.29
CA ARG A 97 9.17 40.10 25.19
C ARG A 97 9.67 41.33 24.43
N GLN A 98 10.20 41.17 23.21
CA GLN A 98 10.54 42.29 22.33
C GLN A 98 9.31 43.13 21.95
N ARG A 99 8.17 42.49 21.69
CA ARG A 99 6.90 43.21 21.42
C ARG A 99 6.34 43.88 22.68
N GLU A 100 6.50 43.25 23.83
CA GLU A 100 6.14 43.87 25.11
C GLU A 100 6.97 45.11 25.44
N LEU A 101 8.15 45.30 24.82
CA LEU A 101 8.89 46.57 24.90
C LEU A 101 8.16 47.71 24.16
N ALA A 102 7.32 47.41 23.16
CA ALA A 102 6.46 48.39 22.51
C ALA A 102 5.14 48.58 23.28
N ASP A 103 4.40 47.51 23.56
CA ASP A 103 2.95 47.60 23.85
C ASP A 103 2.51 47.80 25.33
N GLY A 104 3.42 47.77 26.30
CA GLY A 104 3.21 48.34 27.65
C GLY A 104 2.25 47.58 28.56
N THR A 105 1.71 46.45 28.10
CA THR A 105 0.75 45.65 28.85
C THR A 105 1.34 44.26 29.05
N ALA A 106 1.73 43.95 30.29
CA ALA A 106 2.00 42.57 30.69
C ALA A 106 0.78 41.72 30.34
N ALA A 107 1.00 40.62 29.62
CA ALA A 107 -0.03 39.70 29.16
C ALA A 107 -1.09 39.40 30.24
N ALA A 108 -2.31 39.89 30.03
CA ALA A 108 -3.49 39.24 30.58
C ALA A 108 -3.59 37.83 29.95
N PRO A 109 -3.94 36.77 30.70
CA PRO A 109 -4.23 35.47 30.11
C PRO A 109 -5.27 35.69 28.99
N PRO A 110 -5.17 34.97 27.86
CA PRO A 110 -5.90 35.32 26.65
C PRO A 110 -7.40 35.38 26.97
N ALA A 111 -7.91 36.60 27.10
CA ALA A 111 -9.32 36.86 26.94
C ALA A 111 -9.65 36.33 25.54
N PRO A 112 -10.74 35.55 25.39
CA PRO A 112 -11.05 34.91 24.12
C PRO A 112 -10.99 35.98 23.06
N ALA A 113 -10.09 35.78 22.09
CA ALA A 113 -9.92 36.70 20.99
C ALA A 113 -11.32 36.96 20.46
N ILE A 114 -11.77 38.21 20.53
CA ILE A 114 -12.76 38.68 19.58
C ILE A 114 -12.02 38.52 18.26
N GLN A 115 -12.28 37.38 17.61
CA GLN A 115 -11.95 37.16 16.23
C GLN A 115 -12.64 38.31 15.53
N THR A 116 -11.88 39.35 15.22
CA THR A 116 -12.21 40.15 14.05
C THR A 116 -12.34 39.10 12.96
N PRO A 117 -13.47 38.97 12.25
CA PRO A 117 -13.60 37.98 11.19
C PRO A 117 -12.49 38.30 10.18
N GLU A 118 -11.39 37.58 10.31
CA GLU A 118 -10.26 37.63 9.41
C GLU A 118 -10.79 37.03 8.12
N ASP A 119 -11.20 37.94 7.23
CA ASP A 119 -11.66 37.65 5.88
C ASP A 119 -12.94 36.78 5.87
N THR A 120 -14.01 37.32 5.29
CA THR A 120 -14.94 36.47 4.56
C THR A 120 -14.13 35.70 3.52
N ALA A 121 -13.59 34.55 3.92
CA ALA A 121 -13.51 33.33 3.15
C ALA A 121 -13.51 33.60 1.64
N ARG A 122 -12.39 34.10 1.09
CA ARG A 122 -12.28 34.13 -0.37
C ARG A 122 -12.50 32.69 -0.83
N ALA A 123 -13.54 32.47 -1.63
CA ALA A 123 -13.84 31.17 -2.19
C ALA A 123 -12.60 30.68 -2.94
N GLN A 124 -11.94 29.67 -2.42
CA GLN A 124 -10.76 29.09 -3.05
C GLN A 124 -11.27 28.13 -4.12
N VAL A 125 -11.28 28.60 -5.37
CA VAL A 125 -11.74 27.81 -6.51
C VAL A 125 -10.54 27.08 -7.10
N THR A 126 -10.58 25.75 -7.01
CA THR A 126 -9.62 24.86 -7.67
C THR A 126 -10.28 24.32 -8.94
N THR A 127 -9.74 24.63 -10.11
CA THR A 127 -10.25 24.13 -11.39
C THR A 127 -9.43 22.93 -11.85
N GLY A 128 -10.12 21.88 -12.32
CA GLY A 128 -9.53 20.64 -12.81
C GLY A 128 -9.76 19.45 -11.87
N ASP A 129 -9.44 18.26 -12.37
CA ASP A 129 -9.64 17.01 -11.65
C ASP A 129 -8.55 16.79 -10.60
N MET A 130 -8.95 16.31 -9.43
CA MET A 130 -8.05 16.02 -8.31
C MET A 130 -7.97 14.51 -8.11
N VAL A 131 -6.83 13.92 -8.46
CA VAL A 131 -6.57 12.48 -8.28
C VAL A 131 -5.48 12.27 -7.23
N ARG A 132 -5.75 11.49 -6.18
CA ARG A 132 -4.77 11.11 -5.15
C ARG A 132 -4.68 9.60 -4.96
N PHE A 133 -3.44 9.10 -4.89
CA PHE A 133 -3.11 7.69 -4.65
C PHE A 133 -2.48 7.54 -3.26
N GLY A 134 -3.10 6.75 -2.40
CA GLY A 134 -2.60 6.40 -1.06
C GLY A 134 -2.54 7.53 -0.04
N GLY A 135 -3.10 8.70 -0.36
CA GLY A 135 -3.14 9.87 0.52
C GLY A 135 -4.56 10.42 0.68
N ASP A 136 -4.78 11.13 1.78
CA ASP A 136 -6.09 11.68 2.12
C ASP A 136 -6.43 12.94 1.30
N VAL A 137 -7.72 13.17 1.08
CA VAL A 137 -8.27 14.34 0.40
C VAL A 137 -9.16 15.10 1.38
N SER A 138 -8.90 16.40 1.55
CA SER A 138 -9.72 17.28 2.41
C SER A 138 -10.13 18.51 1.61
N VAL A 139 -11.44 18.79 1.53
CA VAL A 139 -12.01 19.98 0.87
C VAL A 139 -12.60 20.90 1.94
N GLY A 140 -12.02 22.10 2.09
CA GLY A 140 -12.45 23.05 3.13
C GLY A 140 -13.82 23.68 2.88
N GLN A 141 -14.45 24.27 3.90
CA GLN A 141 -15.79 24.91 3.80
C GLN A 141 -15.87 26.01 2.73
N ASN A 142 -14.75 26.71 2.51
CA ASN A 142 -14.65 27.82 1.56
C ASN A 142 -13.99 27.40 0.25
N GLU A 143 -13.81 26.09 0.03
CA GLU A 143 -13.15 25.54 -1.13
C GLU A 143 -14.19 24.96 -2.11
N ARG A 144 -14.01 25.28 -3.39
CA ARG A 144 -14.83 24.76 -4.48
C ARG A 144 -13.95 24.08 -5.51
N ILE A 145 -14.15 22.78 -5.70
CA ILE A 145 -13.50 22.01 -6.74
C ILE A 145 -14.40 21.99 -7.98
N GLN A 146 -13.89 22.55 -9.09
CA GLN A 146 -14.51 22.49 -10.41
C GLN A 146 -13.87 21.37 -11.23
N GLY A 147 -14.26 20.14 -10.95
CA GLY A 147 -13.76 18.93 -11.58
C GLY A 147 -14.10 17.69 -10.74
N ASP A 148 -13.58 16.56 -11.16
CA ASP A 148 -13.78 15.27 -10.48
C ASP A 148 -12.77 15.08 -9.35
N VAL A 149 -13.18 14.42 -8.27
CA VAL A 149 -12.33 14.08 -7.12
C VAL A 149 -12.20 12.57 -7.03
N VAL A 150 -11.00 12.05 -7.24
CA VAL A 150 -10.72 10.61 -7.21
C VAL A 150 -9.67 10.29 -6.14
N ALA A 151 -10.05 9.52 -5.13
CA ALA A 151 -9.17 9.06 -4.06
C ALA A 151 -9.05 7.53 -4.06
N LEU A 152 -7.82 7.03 -4.12
CA LEU A 152 -7.50 5.59 -4.14
C LEU A 152 -6.75 5.22 -2.87
N GLY A 153 -7.42 4.57 -1.92
CA GLY A 153 -6.84 4.04 -0.68
C GLY A 153 -6.65 5.05 0.46
N GLY A 154 -7.12 6.29 0.32
CA GLY A 154 -7.08 7.35 1.34
C GLY A 154 -8.48 7.83 1.74
N ALA A 155 -8.61 8.46 2.91
CA ALA A 155 -9.86 9.03 3.39
C ALA A 155 -10.20 10.34 2.66
N VAL A 156 -11.49 10.63 2.49
CA VAL A 156 -11.99 11.84 1.85
C VAL A 156 -12.89 12.60 2.83
N ASP A 157 -12.50 13.81 3.22
CA ASP A 157 -13.33 14.73 4.01
C ASP A 157 -13.75 15.92 3.15
N VAL A 158 -15.05 16.15 3.01
CA VAL A 158 -15.59 17.25 2.20
C VAL A 158 -16.48 18.12 3.06
N GLN A 159 -16.08 19.37 3.22
CA GLN A 159 -16.88 20.40 3.90
C GLN A 159 -17.39 21.49 2.94
N GLY A 160 -16.73 21.65 1.78
CA GLY A 160 -17.08 22.61 0.73
C GLY A 160 -17.86 22.01 -0.44
N GLU A 161 -17.59 22.52 -1.65
CA GLU A 161 -18.35 22.16 -2.85
C GLU A 161 -17.52 21.42 -3.90
N VAL A 162 -18.04 20.30 -4.41
CA VAL A 162 -17.48 19.55 -5.54
C VAL A 162 -18.47 19.61 -6.71
N THR A 163 -18.03 20.16 -7.83
CA THR A 163 -18.88 20.37 -9.01
C THR A 163 -18.99 19.11 -9.89
N GLY A 164 -17.94 18.28 -9.93
CA GLY A 164 -17.91 17.01 -10.67
C GLY A 164 -18.26 15.80 -9.80
N ASP A 165 -17.80 14.63 -10.24
CA ASP A 165 -18.02 13.34 -9.58
C ASP A 165 -17.02 13.13 -8.44
N LEU A 166 -17.46 12.45 -7.38
CA LEU A 166 -16.60 12.07 -6.26
C LEU A 166 -16.47 10.53 -6.22
N VAL A 167 -15.26 10.04 -6.45
CA VAL A 167 -14.93 8.62 -6.47
C VAL A 167 -13.92 8.29 -5.37
N ALA A 168 -14.30 7.46 -4.41
CA ALA A 168 -13.41 6.97 -3.37
C ALA A 168 -13.33 5.44 -3.43
N ILE A 169 -12.12 4.87 -3.56
CA ILE A 169 -11.90 3.43 -3.60
C ILE A 169 -11.02 3.02 -2.42
N GLY A 170 -11.54 2.21 -1.50
CA GLY A 170 -10.82 1.65 -0.35
C GLY A 170 -10.65 2.59 0.84
N GLY A 171 -11.24 3.79 0.81
CA GLY A 171 -11.15 4.81 1.86
C GLY A 171 -12.51 5.30 2.33
N ALA A 172 -12.57 5.84 3.56
CA ALA A 172 -13.81 6.37 4.13
C ALA A 172 -14.09 7.79 3.62
N VAL A 173 -15.36 8.09 3.33
CA VAL A 173 -15.83 9.41 2.88
C VAL A 173 -16.68 10.06 3.98
N THR A 174 -16.33 11.28 4.38
CA THR A 174 -17.09 12.10 5.32
C THR A 174 -17.59 13.34 4.63
N LEU A 175 -18.92 13.55 4.65
CA LEU A 175 -19.59 14.72 4.09
C LEU A 175 -20.08 15.61 5.24
N GLY A 176 -19.53 16.82 5.34
CA GLY A 176 -19.88 17.81 6.35
C GLY A 176 -21.24 18.48 6.12
N PRO A 177 -21.77 19.24 7.10
CA PRO A 177 -23.12 19.83 7.04
C PRO A 177 -23.33 20.82 5.89
N GLN A 178 -22.27 21.46 5.40
CA GLN A 178 -22.32 22.43 4.30
C GLN A 178 -21.84 21.84 2.97
N SER A 179 -21.54 20.53 2.94
CA SER A 179 -20.99 19.90 1.75
C SER A 179 -22.03 19.77 0.63
N VAL A 180 -21.60 20.13 -0.59
CA VAL A 180 -22.43 19.99 -1.79
C VAL A 180 -21.64 19.25 -2.87
N VAL A 181 -22.12 18.07 -3.26
CA VAL A 181 -21.58 17.31 -4.40
C VAL A 181 -22.61 17.40 -5.52
N ARG A 182 -22.23 18.02 -6.64
CA ARG A 182 -23.14 18.22 -7.78
C ARG A 182 -23.20 17.00 -8.71
N GLY A 183 -22.10 16.27 -8.86
CA GLY A 183 -22.03 15.02 -9.62
C GLY A 183 -22.45 13.79 -8.81
N ASP A 184 -22.05 12.63 -9.32
CA ASP A 184 -22.29 11.33 -8.71
C ASP A 184 -21.29 11.03 -7.59
N LEU A 185 -21.76 10.38 -6.52
CA LEU A 185 -20.91 9.92 -5.42
C LEU A 185 -20.74 8.40 -5.48
N ASN A 186 -19.53 7.96 -5.80
CA ASN A 186 -19.14 6.56 -5.89
C ASN A 186 -18.15 6.21 -4.77
N VAL A 187 -18.55 5.35 -3.84
CA VAL A 187 -17.70 4.87 -2.74
C VAL A 187 -17.55 3.37 -2.86
N VAL A 188 -16.34 2.85 -3.07
CA VAL A 188 -16.07 1.42 -3.29
C VAL A 188 -15.16 0.89 -2.19
N GLY A 189 -15.67 0.03 -1.30
CA GLY A 189 -14.86 -0.65 -0.28
C GLY A 189 -14.46 0.22 0.92
N GLY A 190 -15.22 1.27 1.21
CA GLY A 190 -15.03 2.17 2.36
C GLY A 190 -16.36 2.74 2.87
N GLY A 191 -16.38 3.32 4.08
CA GLY A 191 -17.62 3.81 4.69
C GLY A 191 -17.98 5.24 4.29
N LEU A 192 -19.27 5.52 4.13
CA LEU A 192 -19.79 6.87 3.86
C LEU A 192 -20.52 7.43 5.09
N THR A 193 -20.05 8.56 5.62
CA THR A 193 -20.69 9.29 6.72
C THR A 193 -21.24 10.63 6.21
N ARG A 194 -22.53 10.88 6.42
CA ARG A 194 -23.21 12.11 5.99
C ARG A 194 -23.74 12.89 7.17
N ALA A 195 -23.26 14.12 7.34
CA ALA A 195 -23.80 15.03 8.31
C ALA A 195 -25.19 15.55 7.89
N PRO A 196 -26.08 15.87 8.84
CA PRO A 196 -27.33 16.56 8.56
C PRO A 196 -27.04 17.90 7.86
N GLY A 197 -27.41 18.01 6.58
CA GLY A 197 -27.15 19.19 5.74
C GLY A 197 -26.35 18.91 4.48
N ALA A 198 -25.62 17.79 4.42
CA ALA A 198 -24.89 17.37 3.22
C ALA A 198 -25.86 17.13 2.05
N ARG A 199 -25.55 17.70 0.88
CA ARG A 199 -26.37 17.58 -0.34
C ARG A 199 -25.57 16.90 -1.45
N VAL A 200 -26.09 15.77 -1.94
CA VAL A 200 -25.59 15.13 -3.17
C VAL A 200 -26.70 15.28 -4.21
N MET A 201 -26.42 15.99 -5.30
CA MET A 201 -27.40 16.26 -6.36
C MET A 201 -27.47 15.11 -7.38
N GLY A 202 -26.35 14.40 -7.56
CA GLY A 202 -26.29 13.20 -8.38
C GLY A 202 -26.73 11.93 -7.65
N SER A 203 -26.44 10.80 -8.28
CA SER A 203 -26.68 9.47 -7.75
C SER A 203 -25.65 9.07 -6.71
N VAL A 204 -26.04 8.17 -5.81
CA VAL A 204 -25.19 7.71 -4.71
C VAL A 204 -25.01 6.21 -4.85
N HIS A 205 -23.78 5.81 -5.13
CA HIS A 205 -23.37 4.44 -5.32
C HIS A 205 -22.34 4.05 -4.28
N GLU A 206 -22.79 3.42 -3.20
CA GLU A 206 -21.93 2.85 -2.17
C GLU A 206 -21.79 1.34 -2.39
N VAL A 207 -20.61 0.93 -2.84
CA VAL A 207 -20.21 -0.46 -3.08
C VAL A 207 -19.25 -0.88 -1.97
N GLY A 208 -19.79 -1.07 -0.77
CA GLY A 208 -19.15 -1.81 0.32
C GLY A 208 -18.75 -0.98 1.53
N GLY A 209 -19.22 -1.42 2.72
CA GLY A 209 -18.59 -1.04 3.99
C GLY A 209 -19.44 -0.20 4.95
N GLY A 210 -20.69 -0.58 5.21
CA GLY A 210 -21.47 0.00 6.31
C GLY A 210 -20.70 -0.11 7.64
N ALA A 211 -20.52 1.04 8.29
CA ALA A 211 -19.75 1.20 9.51
C ALA A 211 -20.30 0.34 10.66
N ALA A 212 -19.58 -0.73 10.99
CA ALA A 212 -19.64 -1.36 12.30
C ALA A 212 -18.21 -1.70 12.71
N GLY A 213 -17.66 -0.85 13.60
CA GLY A 213 -16.55 -1.07 14.52
C GLY A 213 -15.39 -1.95 14.06
N PHE A 214 -14.18 -1.38 14.06
CA PHE A 214 -12.93 -2.11 14.22
C PHE A 214 -13.04 -3.13 15.39
N GLY A 215 -13.39 -4.36 15.05
CA GLY A 215 -13.62 -5.45 15.99
C GLY A 215 -13.48 -6.77 15.26
N ARG A 216 -12.53 -7.59 15.72
CA ARG A 216 -12.30 -8.94 15.20
C ARG A 216 -13.63 -9.70 15.06
N GLY A 217 -13.89 -10.17 13.84
CA GLY A 217 -14.77 -11.29 13.56
C GLY A 217 -16.27 -11.02 13.74
N ARG A 218 -16.94 -10.58 12.67
CA ARG A 218 -18.22 -11.19 12.29
C ARG A 218 -18.59 -10.90 10.84
N ARG A 219 -18.96 -11.98 10.17
CA ARG A 219 -19.39 -12.12 8.78
C ARG A 219 -20.88 -11.82 8.67
N TRP A 220 -21.30 -10.87 7.81
CA TRP A 220 -22.60 -10.79 7.09
C TRP A 220 -22.72 -9.40 6.44
N SER A 221 -22.79 -9.21 5.12
CA SER A 221 -23.88 -9.51 4.16
C SER A 221 -25.25 -9.01 4.62
N ASN A 222 -25.91 -8.16 3.80
CA ASN A 222 -27.36 -8.23 3.51
C ASN A 222 -27.77 -7.26 2.38
N GLY A 223 -28.73 -7.69 1.55
CA GLY A 223 -29.47 -6.84 0.59
C GLY A 223 -29.21 -7.19 -0.89
N LEU A 224 -28.37 -6.40 -1.55
CA LEU A 224 -27.96 -6.57 -2.96
C LEU A 224 -26.62 -7.31 -3.13
N GLY A 225 -25.94 -7.60 -2.01
CA GLY A 225 -24.60 -8.20 -1.94
C GLY A 225 -24.52 -9.73 -2.04
N SER A 226 -25.62 -10.43 -2.37
CA SER A 226 -25.60 -11.89 -2.55
C SER A 226 -25.36 -12.33 -4.00
N PHE A 227 -25.67 -11.46 -4.97
CA PHE A 227 -25.53 -11.75 -6.40
C PHE A 227 -24.12 -11.44 -6.94
N TRP A 228 -23.53 -10.31 -6.53
CA TRP A 228 -22.23 -9.85 -7.04
C TRP A 228 -21.05 -10.80 -6.72
N PRO A 229 -20.91 -11.36 -5.50
CA PRO A 229 -19.88 -12.35 -5.22
C PRO A 229 -20.09 -13.66 -5.98
N ARG A 230 -21.34 -14.04 -6.27
CA ARG A 230 -21.66 -15.26 -7.04
C ARG A 230 -21.35 -15.08 -8.52
N PHE A 231 -21.74 -13.96 -9.12
CA PHE A 231 -21.35 -13.60 -10.49
C PHE A 231 -19.84 -13.40 -10.64
N GLY A 232 -19.20 -12.71 -9.68
CA GLY A 232 -17.75 -12.57 -9.63
C GLY A 232 -17.04 -13.93 -9.52
N SER A 233 -17.57 -14.86 -8.73
CA SER A 233 -17.02 -16.22 -8.66
C SER A 233 -17.19 -17.00 -9.97
N LEU A 234 -18.26 -16.78 -10.72
CA LEU A 234 -18.50 -17.42 -12.01
C LEU A 234 -17.57 -16.82 -13.07
N ALA A 235 -17.48 -15.49 -13.14
CA ALA A 235 -16.57 -14.77 -14.03
C ALA A 235 -15.10 -15.13 -13.77
N ALA A 236 -14.67 -15.19 -12.50
CA ALA A 236 -13.33 -15.63 -12.14
C ALA A 236 -13.08 -17.10 -12.54
N THR A 237 -14.11 -17.95 -12.52
CA THR A 237 -14.00 -19.34 -12.99
C THR A 237 -13.84 -19.39 -14.50
N ILE A 238 -14.66 -18.64 -15.25
CA ILE A 238 -14.57 -18.57 -16.71
C ILE A 238 -13.20 -18.02 -17.13
N PHE A 239 -12.73 -16.95 -16.48
CA PHE A 239 -11.40 -16.40 -16.71
C PHE A 239 -10.30 -17.42 -16.40
N ARG A 240 -10.36 -18.09 -15.23
CA ARG A 240 -9.44 -19.17 -14.86
C ARG A 240 -9.44 -20.30 -15.90
N MET A 241 -10.60 -20.74 -16.36
CA MET A 241 -10.71 -21.82 -17.35
C MET A 241 -10.15 -21.40 -18.71
N THR A 242 -10.43 -20.17 -19.13
CA THR A 242 -9.86 -19.57 -20.34
C THR A 242 -8.34 -19.51 -20.26
N LEU A 243 -7.82 -19.06 -19.12
CA LEU A 243 -6.39 -19.01 -18.84
C LEU A 243 -5.77 -20.43 -18.87
N LEU A 244 -6.40 -21.43 -18.23
CA LEU A 244 -5.91 -22.81 -18.24
C LEU A 244 -5.91 -23.42 -19.64
N VAL A 245 -6.95 -23.17 -20.44
CA VAL A 245 -6.98 -23.61 -21.84
C VAL A 245 -5.85 -22.94 -22.62
N LEU A 246 -5.65 -21.63 -22.47
CA LEU A 246 -4.56 -20.90 -23.12
C LEU A 246 -3.19 -21.48 -22.73
N LEU A 247 -2.93 -21.70 -21.44
CA LEU A 247 -1.68 -22.31 -20.97
C LEU A 247 -1.53 -23.75 -21.49
N GLY A 248 -2.61 -24.52 -21.57
CA GLY A 248 -2.63 -25.86 -22.16
C GLY A 248 -2.25 -25.86 -23.63
N LEU A 249 -2.79 -24.92 -24.41
CA LEU A 249 -2.46 -24.75 -25.83
C LEU A 249 -0.99 -24.36 -26.02
N ILE A 250 -0.47 -23.44 -25.20
CA ILE A 250 0.94 -23.07 -25.18
C ILE A 250 1.80 -24.30 -24.81
N ALA A 251 1.43 -25.06 -23.78
CA ALA A 251 2.17 -26.25 -23.36
C ALA A 251 2.23 -27.32 -24.45
N VAL A 252 1.15 -27.54 -25.21
CA VAL A 252 1.19 -28.42 -26.39
C VAL A 252 2.11 -27.85 -27.48
N ALA A 253 2.04 -26.55 -27.74
CA ALA A 253 2.87 -25.91 -28.76
C ALA A 253 4.38 -26.07 -28.49
N PHE A 254 4.81 -25.96 -27.23
CA PHE A 254 6.24 -26.03 -26.86
C PHE A 254 6.70 -27.42 -26.39
N ALA A 255 5.81 -28.25 -25.83
CA ALA A 255 6.17 -29.46 -25.11
C ALA A 255 5.28 -30.68 -25.43
N LYS A 256 4.78 -30.78 -26.68
CA LYS A 256 3.95 -31.91 -27.15
C LYS A 256 4.51 -33.29 -26.78
N ARG A 257 5.78 -33.57 -27.09
CA ARG A 257 6.41 -34.89 -26.87
C ARG A 257 6.48 -35.26 -25.36
N PRO A 258 6.94 -34.39 -24.45
CA PRO A 258 6.81 -34.62 -23.02
C PRO A 258 5.37 -34.88 -22.56
N LEU A 259 4.39 -34.11 -23.05
CA LEU A 259 2.98 -34.22 -22.67
C LEU A 259 2.40 -35.59 -23.05
N GLU A 260 2.68 -36.09 -24.25
CA GLU A 260 2.24 -37.41 -24.73
C GLU A 260 2.81 -38.54 -23.86
N ARG A 261 4.07 -38.44 -23.45
CA ARG A 261 4.71 -39.43 -22.56
C ARG A 261 4.05 -39.45 -21.17
N ILE A 262 3.70 -38.28 -20.64
CA ILE A 262 3.00 -38.18 -19.35
C ILE A 262 1.57 -38.73 -19.47
N ALA A 263 0.83 -38.33 -20.51
CA ALA A 263 -0.56 -38.74 -20.73
C ALA A 263 -0.75 -40.26 -20.93
N THR A 264 0.15 -40.90 -21.69
CA THR A 264 0.09 -42.35 -21.92
C THR A 264 0.34 -43.17 -20.65
N ARG A 265 1.16 -42.65 -19.73
CA ARG A 265 1.45 -43.32 -18.45
C ARG A 265 0.34 -43.12 -17.42
N THR A 266 -0.26 -41.94 -17.34
CA THR A 266 -1.43 -41.69 -16.47
C THR A 266 -2.59 -42.62 -16.81
N ALA A 267 -2.72 -43.05 -18.07
CA ALA A 267 -3.70 -44.02 -18.53
C ALA A 267 -3.60 -45.40 -17.88
N ALA A 268 -2.38 -45.85 -17.60
CA ALA A 268 -2.14 -47.21 -17.15
C ALA A 268 -2.48 -47.40 -15.67
N THR A 269 -2.23 -46.37 -14.83
CA THR A 269 -2.42 -46.48 -13.38
C THR A 269 -2.88 -45.15 -12.74
N PRO A 270 -4.10 -44.66 -13.05
CA PRO A 270 -4.58 -43.36 -12.55
C PRO A 270 -4.68 -43.31 -11.01
N VAL A 271 -5.10 -44.42 -10.38
CA VAL A 271 -5.20 -44.52 -8.91
C VAL A 271 -3.82 -44.43 -8.25
N ARG A 272 -2.80 -45.11 -8.80
CA ARG A 272 -1.44 -45.04 -8.25
C ARG A 272 -0.84 -43.65 -8.44
N ALA A 273 -1.08 -43.01 -9.59
CA ALA A 273 -0.64 -41.63 -9.84
C ALA A 273 -1.28 -40.66 -8.83
N GLY A 274 -2.58 -40.79 -8.58
CA GLY A 274 -3.28 -40.01 -7.55
C GLY A 274 -2.71 -40.23 -6.14
N LEU A 275 -2.50 -41.48 -5.74
CA LEU A 275 -1.93 -41.81 -4.42
C LEU A 275 -0.51 -41.27 -4.25
N VAL A 276 0.33 -41.35 -5.27
CA VAL A 276 1.69 -40.79 -5.22
C VAL A 276 1.66 -39.26 -5.19
N GLY A 277 0.78 -38.62 -5.96
CA GLY A 277 0.59 -37.17 -5.91
C GLY A 277 0.12 -36.70 -4.54
N LEU A 278 -0.87 -37.37 -3.97
CA LEU A 278 -1.41 -37.08 -2.64
C LEU A 278 -0.36 -37.33 -1.54
N LEU A 279 0.39 -38.42 -1.61
CA LEU A 279 1.50 -38.68 -0.68
C LEU A 279 2.59 -37.62 -0.79
N ALA A 280 2.91 -37.19 -2.01
CA ALA A 280 3.87 -36.12 -2.26
C ALA A 280 3.39 -34.78 -1.68
N GLU A 281 2.12 -34.41 -1.87
CA GLU A 281 1.56 -33.18 -1.27
C GLU A 281 1.54 -33.22 0.26
N ILE A 282 1.10 -34.34 0.84
CA ILE A 282 1.04 -34.53 2.30
C ILE A 282 2.43 -34.48 2.92
N LEU A 283 3.46 -35.03 2.25
CA LEU A 283 4.83 -34.99 2.73
C LEU A 283 5.52 -33.65 2.45
N PHE A 284 5.18 -32.99 1.35
CA PHE A 284 5.76 -31.72 0.96
C PHE A 284 5.39 -30.60 1.92
N LEU A 285 4.13 -30.51 2.37
CA LEU A 285 3.67 -29.47 3.28
C LEU A 285 4.46 -29.40 4.62
N PRO A 286 4.62 -30.50 5.39
CA PRO A 286 5.39 -30.46 6.63
C PRO A 286 6.88 -30.22 6.38
N VAL A 287 7.45 -30.78 5.29
CA VAL A 287 8.85 -30.52 4.91
C VAL A 287 9.06 -29.05 4.55
N LEU A 288 8.12 -28.44 3.81
CA LEU A 288 8.16 -27.03 3.44
C LEU A 288 8.08 -26.14 4.69
N ILE A 289 7.16 -26.42 5.61
CA ILE A 289 7.03 -25.68 6.87
C ILE A 289 8.31 -25.80 7.69
N LEU A 290 8.84 -27.02 7.86
CA LEU A 290 10.09 -27.26 8.58
C LEU A 290 11.25 -26.49 7.93
N MET A 291 11.37 -26.57 6.60
CA MET A 291 12.39 -25.86 5.84
C MET A 291 12.28 -24.35 6.03
N ILE A 292 11.07 -23.77 5.96
CA ILE A 292 10.82 -22.34 6.20
C ILE A 292 11.24 -21.95 7.62
N VAL A 293 10.86 -22.74 8.63
CA VAL A 293 11.21 -22.47 10.04
C VAL A 293 12.73 -22.50 10.23
N VAL A 294 13.41 -23.52 9.69
CA VAL A 294 14.88 -23.64 9.77
C VAL A 294 15.57 -22.47 9.06
N LEU A 295 15.07 -22.06 7.90
CA LEU A 295 15.59 -20.89 7.16
C LEU A 295 15.33 -19.57 7.89
N ALA A 296 14.16 -19.41 8.51
CA ALA A 296 13.83 -18.19 9.23
C ALA A 296 14.68 -18.00 10.50
N VAL A 297 15.05 -19.11 11.17
CA VAL A 297 15.91 -19.06 12.36
C VAL A 297 17.39 -18.87 11.99
N SER A 298 17.80 -19.24 10.78
CA SER A 298 19.18 -19.11 10.31
C SER A 298 19.45 -17.71 9.73
N ILE A 299 20.56 -17.08 10.15
CA ILE A 299 21.03 -15.81 9.58
C ILE A 299 21.32 -15.97 8.07
N VAL A 300 21.89 -17.12 7.66
CA VAL A 300 22.12 -17.48 6.25
C VAL A 300 20.80 -17.84 5.56
N GLY A 301 19.78 -18.22 6.31
CA GLY A 301 18.51 -18.64 5.77
C GLY A 301 17.60 -17.49 5.34
N ILE A 302 17.74 -16.27 5.88
CA ILE A 302 16.97 -15.10 5.45
C ILE A 302 17.10 -14.81 3.93
N PRO A 303 18.31 -14.74 3.33
CA PRO A 303 18.41 -14.59 1.88
C PRO A 303 17.88 -15.81 1.13
N LEU A 304 18.03 -17.03 1.67
CA LEU A 304 17.48 -18.24 1.04
C LEU A 304 15.95 -18.35 1.16
N LEU A 305 15.34 -17.68 2.15
CA LEU A 305 13.89 -17.59 2.31
C LEU A 305 13.24 -16.89 1.13
N ALA A 306 13.95 -15.94 0.50
CA ALA A 306 13.51 -15.32 -0.75
C ALA A 306 13.39 -16.32 -1.92
N LEU A 307 14.04 -17.50 -1.84
CA LEU A 307 13.95 -18.56 -2.85
C LEU A 307 12.72 -19.48 -2.66
N VAL A 308 12.12 -19.51 -1.47
CA VAL A 308 10.93 -20.33 -1.17
C VAL A 308 9.76 -20.06 -2.14
N PRO A 309 9.35 -18.82 -2.46
CA PRO A 309 8.29 -18.57 -3.43
C PRO A 309 8.65 -19.11 -4.83
N PHE A 310 9.93 -19.10 -5.23
CA PHE A 310 10.36 -19.70 -6.49
C PHE A 310 10.24 -21.22 -6.48
N ALA A 311 10.53 -21.88 -5.35
CA ALA A 311 10.32 -23.32 -5.20
C ALA A 311 8.83 -23.71 -5.28
N VAL A 312 7.96 -22.93 -4.63
CA VAL A 312 6.49 -23.11 -4.72
C VAL A 312 5.99 -22.86 -6.15
N LEU A 313 6.53 -21.84 -6.83
CA LEU A 313 6.19 -21.56 -8.23
C LEU A 313 6.61 -22.72 -9.14
N LEU A 314 7.82 -23.25 -8.99
CA LEU A 314 8.29 -24.41 -9.76
C LEU A 314 7.37 -25.62 -9.52
N MET A 315 6.99 -25.87 -8.27
CA MET A 315 6.04 -26.91 -7.92
C MET A 315 4.69 -26.71 -8.63
N MET A 316 4.15 -25.50 -8.61
CA MET A 316 2.90 -25.17 -9.33
C MET A 316 3.01 -25.41 -10.83
N LEU A 317 4.15 -25.12 -11.45
CA LEU A 317 4.39 -25.39 -12.87
C LEU A 317 4.39 -26.90 -13.17
N VAL A 318 5.02 -27.72 -12.32
CA VAL A 318 4.98 -29.18 -12.46
C VAL A 318 3.55 -29.71 -12.32
N MET A 319 2.80 -29.21 -11.33
CA MET A 319 1.38 -29.52 -11.12
C MET A 319 0.54 -29.15 -12.36
N LEU A 320 0.79 -27.98 -12.94
CA LEU A 320 0.10 -27.49 -14.12
C LEU A 320 0.38 -28.37 -15.34
N VAL A 321 1.63 -28.74 -15.60
CA VAL A 321 1.99 -29.65 -16.70
C VAL A 321 1.28 -30.99 -16.53
N GLY A 322 1.24 -31.52 -15.31
CA GLY A 322 0.54 -32.75 -14.97
C GLY A 322 -0.97 -32.66 -15.23
N PHE A 323 -1.60 -31.56 -14.81
CA PHE A 323 -3.02 -31.30 -15.06
C PHE A 323 -3.34 -31.21 -16.56
N ILE A 324 -2.52 -30.49 -17.33
CA ILE A 324 -2.69 -30.37 -18.78
C ILE A 324 -2.53 -31.74 -19.45
N ALA A 325 -1.57 -32.56 -19.03
CA ALA A 325 -1.39 -33.92 -19.57
C ALA A 325 -2.60 -34.83 -19.29
N LEU A 326 -3.19 -34.73 -18.09
CA LEU A 326 -4.43 -35.44 -17.76
C LEU A 326 -5.61 -34.92 -18.60
N GLY A 327 -5.73 -33.61 -18.77
CA GLY A 327 -6.71 -32.97 -19.64
C GLY A 327 -6.58 -33.47 -21.08
N TYR A 328 -5.38 -33.43 -21.66
CA TYR A 328 -5.10 -33.95 -22.99
C TYR A 328 -5.60 -35.37 -23.17
N GLN A 329 -5.32 -36.24 -22.20
CA GLN A 329 -5.72 -37.64 -22.24
C GLN A 329 -7.25 -37.82 -22.21
N ILE A 330 -7.95 -37.09 -21.35
CA ILE A 330 -9.42 -37.11 -21.28
C ILE A 330 -10.01 -36.59 -22.60
N GLY A 331 -9.42 -35.52 -23.12
CA GLY A 331 -9.80 -34.89 -24.38
C GLY A 331 -9.59 -35.77 -25.61
N GLN A 332 -8.50 -36.54 -25.67
CA GLN A 332 -8.27 -37.53 -26.73
C GLN A 332 -9.36 -38.62 -26.72
N ARG A 333 -9.76 -39.11 -25.54
CA ARG A 333 -10.85 -40.08 -25.44
C ARG A 333 -12.20 -39.51 -25.87
N LEU A 334 -12.46 -38.25 -25.54
CA LEU A 334 -13.70 -37.56 -25.94
C LEU A 334 -13.74 -37.27 -27.45
N THR A 335 -12.64 -36.74 -28.02
CA THR A 335 -12.53 -36.45 -29.45
C THR A 335 -12.58 -37.71 -30.31
N ALA A 336 -11.98 -38.81 -29.86
CA ALA A 336 -12.07 -40.11 -30.54
C ALA A 336 -13.52 -40.64 -30.59
N ARG A 337 -14.29 -40.48 -29.51
CA ARG A 337 -15.71 -40.88 -29.47
C ARG A 337 -16.61 -40.01 -30.35
N LEU A 338 -16.25 -38.74 -30.53
CA LEU A 338 -16.98 -37.78 -31.37
C LEU A 338 -16.56 -37.82 -32.85
N GLY A 339 -15.56 -38.62 -33.21
CA GLY A 339 -15.01 -38.68 -34.58
C GLY A 339 -14.25 -37.42 -35.01
N TRP A 340 -13.82 -36.58 -34.06
CA TRP A 340 -13.14 -35.30 -34.34
C TRP A 340 -11.61 -35.41 -34.29
N THR A 341 -11.08 -36.58 -34.64
CA THR A 341 -9.64 -36.87 -34.58
C THR A 341 -8.81 -36.02 -35.55
N GLU A 342 -9.42 -35.48 -36.59
CA GLU A 342 -8.72 -34.66 -37.61
C GLU A 342 -8.41 -33.22 -37.16
N ARG A 343 -9.02 -32.73 -36.07
CA ARG A 343 -8.84 -31.33 -35.61
C ARG A 343 -7.61 -31.11 -34.71
N GLY A 344 -6.77 -32.14 -34.55
CA GLY A 344 -5.45 -32.04 -33.92
C GLY A 344 -5.44 -31.96 -32.39
N ASP A 345 -4.23 -32.07 -31.83
CA ASP A 345 -3.98 -32.23 -30.39
C ASP A 345 -4.41 -31.03 -29.53
N TYR A 346 -4.48 -29.85 -30.15
CA TYR A 346 -4.95 -28.62 -29.53
C TYR A 346 -6.43 -28.72 -29.11
N LEU A 347 -7.28 -29.30 -29.97
CA LEU A 347 -8.69 -29.48 -29.67
C LEU A 347 -8.88 -30.52 -28.55
N ALA A 348 -8.06 -31.58 -28.54
CA ALA A 348 -8.07 -32.56 -27.46
C ALA A 348 -7.76 -31.89 -26.11
N VAL A 349 -6.72 -31.06 -26.00
CA VAL A 349 -6.43 -30.35 -24.74
C VAL A 349 -7.57 -29.42 -24.33
N ALA A 350 -8.09 -28.61 -25.25
CA ALA A 350 -9.19 -27.70 -24.95
C ALA A 350 -10.44 -28.45 -24.44
N ILE A 351 -10.87 -29.50 -25.15
CA ILE A 351 -12.01 -30.33 -24.76
C ILE A 351 -11.76 -31.03 -23.43
N GLY A 352 -10.55 -31.51 -23.19
CA GLY A 352 -10.17 -32.16 -21.94
C GLY A 352 -10.25 -31.24 -20.73
N ILE A 353 -9.63 -30.05 -20.82
CA ILE A 353 -9.66 -29.05 -19.75
C ILE A 353 -11.09 -28.55 -19.54
N LEU A 354 -11.84 -28.29 -20.61
CA LEU A 354 -13.24 -27.91 -20.52
C LEU A 354 -14.09 -29.03 -19.92
N ALA A 355 -13.85 -30.30 -20.22
CA ALA A 355 -14.60 -31.41 -19.64
C ALA A 355 -14.38 -31.52 -18.12
N ILE A 356 -13.14 -31.33 -17.65
CA ILE A 356 -12.84 -31.29 -16.21
C ILE A 356 -13.51 -30.06 -15.57
N GLY A 357 -13.35 -28.88 -16.17
CA GLY A 357 -13.91 -27.62 -15.66
C GLY A 357 -15.43 -27.53 -15.74
N CYS A 358 -16.05 -28.23 -16.70
CA CYS A 358 -17.51 -28.25 -16.92
C CYS A 358 -18.23 -28.76 -15.67
N LEU A 359 -17.66 -29.75 -14.97
CA LEU A 359 -18.25 -30.24 -13.72
C LEU A 359 -18.28 -29.15 -12.63
N THR A 360 -17.18 -28.40 -12.47
CA THR A 360 -17.11 -27.26 -11.53
C THR A 360 -18.06 -26.14 -11.94
N VAL A 361 -18.20 -25.87 -13.25
CA VAL A 361 -19.12 -24.85 -13.78
C VAL A 361 -20.58 -25.26 -13.56
N LEU A 362 -20.96 -26.50 -13.89
CA LEU A 362 -22.30 -27.03 -13.63
C LEU A 362 -22.62 -26.99 -12.14
N ALA A 363 -21.67 -27.39 -11.28
CA ALA A 363 -21.85 -27.33 -9.84
C ALA A 363 -22.13 -25.91 -9.37
N LYS A 364 -21.44 -24.90 -9.92
CA LYS A 364 -21.66 -23.48 -9.62
C LYS A 364 -22.99 -22.96 -10.17
N LEU A 365 -23.39 -23.37 -11.37
CA LEU A 365 -24.67 -23.00 -11.97
C LEU A 365 -25.85 -23.60 -11.18
N ALA A 366 -25.77 -24.88 -10.82
CA ALA A 366 -26.76 -25.54 -9.98
C ALA A 366 -26.79 -24.95 -8.57
N ALA A 367 -25.65 -24.50 -8.03
CA ALA A 367 -25.61 -23.74 -6.78
C ALA A 367 -26.29 -22.37 -6.86
N LEU A 368 -26.29 -21.76 -8.04
CA LEU A 368 -27.01 -20.51 -8.27
C LEU A 368 -28.53 -20.74 -8.27
N ALA A 369 -28.99 -21.87 -8.81
CA ALA A 369 -30.41 -22.23 -8.89
C ALA A 369 -30.99 -22.82 -7.59
N GLY A 370 -30.22 -23.65 -6.87
CA GLY A 370 -30.68 -24.43 -5.71
C GLY A 370 -30.50 -23.74 -4.35
N GLY A 371 -30.04 -22.49 -4.31
CA GLY A 371 -29.74 -21.77 -3.07
C GLY A 371 -28.56 -22.35 -2.27
N SER A 372 -28.28 -21.79 -1.09
CA SER A 372 -27.05 -22.11 -0.33
C SER A 372 -27.01 -23.54 0.24
N LEU A 373 -28.16 -24.19 0.47
CA LEU A 373 -28.23 -25.51 1.09
C LEU A 373 -27.82 -26.62 0.12
N ILE A 374 -28.22 -26.52 -1.16
CA ILE A 374 -27.88 -27.49 -2.20
C ILE A 374 -26.60 -27.05 -2.94
N GLY A 375 -26.38 -25.75 -3.06
CA GLY A 375 -25.27 -25.23 -3.84
C GLY A 375 -23.88 -25.40 -3.23
N VAL A 376 -23.76 -25.26 -1.91
CA VAL A 376 -22.48 -25.44 -1.22
C VAL A 376 -21.93 -26.87 -1.34
N PRO A 377 -22.69 -27.95 -1.05
CA PRO A 377 -22.15 -29.30 -1.19
C PRO A 377 -21.83 -29.65 -2.65
N LEU A 378 -22.62 -29.17 -3.61
CA LEU A 378 -22.40 -29.45 -5.03
C LEU A 378 -21.14 -28.73 -5.55
N THR A 379 -20.94 -27.47 -5.17
CA THR A 379 -19.71 -26.73 -5.52
C THR A 379 -18.48 -27.29 -4.83
N ALA A 380 -18.59 -27.71 -3.57
CA ALA A 380 -17.51 -28.42 -2.89
C ALA A 380 -17.14 -29.69 -3.64
N PHE A 381 -18.13 -30.50 -4.06
CA PHE A 381 -17.89 -31.69 -4.86
C PHE A 381 -17.15 -31.39 -6.18
N GLY A 382 -17.56 -30.35 -6.92
CA GLY A 382 -16.86 -29.90 -8.13
C GLY A 382 -15.39 -29.55 -7.86
N TYR A 383 -15.11 -28.81 -6.79
CA TYR A 383 -13.74 -28.49 -6.39
C TYR A 383 -12.93 -29.71 -5.95
N VAL A 384 -13.55 -30.70 -5.29
CA VAL A 384 -12.87 -31.94 -4.92
C VAL A 384 -12.46 -32.71 -6.17
N VAL A 385 -13.34 -32.84 -7.16
CA VAL A 385 -13.00 -33.52 -8.42
C VAL A 385 -11.87 -32.80 -9.14
N GLU A 386 -11.92 -31.47 -9.19
CA GLU A 386 -10.85 -30.66 -9.77
C GLU A 386 -9.53 -30.86 -9.01
N TYR A 387 -9.54 -30.80 -7.68
CA TYR A 387 -8.36 -31.06 -6.84
C TYR A 387 -7.78 -32.47 -7.07
N VAL A 388 -8.63 -33.49 -7.19
CA VAL A 388 -8.19 -34.85 -7.55
C VAL A 388 -7.53 -34.87 -8.94
N ALA A 389 -8.04 -34.11 -9.91
CA ALA A 389 -7.41 -34.02 -11.23
C ALA A 389 -6.01 -33.38 -11.16
N TRP A 390 -5.83 -32.34 -10.34
CA TRP A 390 -4.52 -31.71 -10.10
C TRP A 390 -3.53 -32.66 -9.43
N THR A 391 -3.95 -33.36 -8.37
CA THR A 391 -3.10 -34.30 -7.63
C THR A 391 -2.68 -35.51 -8.48
N VAL A 392 -3.61 -36.07 -9.26
CA VAL A 392 -3.33 -37.19 -10.19
C VAL A 392 -2.33 -36.74 -11.28
N GLY A 393 -2.53 -35.56 -11.85
CA GLY A 393 -1.61 -34.99 -12.84
C GLY A 393 -0.20 -34.80 -12.27
N PHE A 394 -0.11 -34.27 -11.06
CA PHE A 394 1.15 -34.07 -10.35
C PHE A 394 1.91 -35.38 -10.11
N GLY A 395 1.23 -36.38 -9.53
CA GLY A 395 1.84 -37.68 -9.25
C GLY A 395 2.30 -38.43 -10.50
N ALA A 396 1.55 -38.31 -11.61
CA ALA A 396 1.96 -38.86 -12.90
C ALA A 396 3.26 -38.22 -13.42
N THR A 397 3.41 -36.91 -13.22
CA THR A 397 4.61 -36.18 -13.65
C THR A 397 5.85 -36.61 -12.85
N ILE A 398 5.72 -36.77 -11.53
CA ILE A 398 6.81 -37.28 -10.68
C ILE A 398 7.26 -38.67 -11.12
N MET A 399 6.32 -39.58 -11.39
CA MET A 399 6.65 -40.94 -11.84
C MET A 399 7.46 -40.94 -13.14
N VAL A 400 7.06 -40.11 -14.10
CA VAL A 400 7.76 -40.01 -15.39
C VAL A 400 9.17 -39.46 -15.21
N ILE A 401 9.35 -38.44 -14.37
CA ILE A 401 10.68 -37.88 -14.08
C ILE A 401 11.58 -38.94 -13.45
N HIS A 402 11.11 -39.66 -12.42
CA HIS A 402 11.88 -40.73 -11.77
C HIS A 402 12.27 -41.86 -12.72
N GLU A 403 11.39 -42.26 -13.64
CA GLU A 403 11.71 -43.29 -14.64
C GLU A 403 12.77 -42.81 -15.65
N THR A 404 12.70 -41.55 -16.10
CA THR A 404 13.70 -41.00 -17.01
C THR A 404 15.10 -40.96 -16.38
N GLN A 405 15.19 -40.66 -15.08
CA GLN A 405 16.45 -40.70 -14.33
C GLN A 405 17.00 -42.13 -14.19
N LYS A 406 16.14 -43.11 -13.89
CA LYS A 406 16.55 -44.53 -13.79
C LYS A 406 17.09 -45.09 -15.12
N ARG A 407 16.50 -44.70 -16.25
CA ARG A 407 16.96 -45.14 -17.59
C ARG A 407 18.23 -44.43 -18.05
N GLY A 408 18.44 -43.18 -17.65
CA GLY A 408 19.67 -42.44 -17.95
C GLY A 408 20.90 -42.99 -17.19
N GLY A 409 20.70 -43.57 -16.01
CA GLY A 409 21.77 -44.14 -15.19
C GLY A 409 22.22 -45.57 -15.57
N SER A 410 21.51 -46.25 -16.47
CA SER A 410 21.83 -47.64 -16.88
C SER A 410 22.62 -47.75 -18.19
N HIS A 411 23.11 -46.65 -18.75
CA HIS A 411 24.12 -46.71 -19.81
C HIS A 411 25.50 -46.99 -19.19
N THR A 412 25.74 -48.25 -18.83
CA THR A 412 27.09 -48.79 -18.90
C THR A 412 27.53 -48.67 -20.37
N PRO A 413 28.67 -48.01 -20.69
CA PRO A 413 29.16 -48.04 -22.07
C PRO A 413 29.36 -49.49 -22.45
N GLY A 414 28.71 -49.90 -23.55
CA GLY A 414 28.78 -51.26 -24.05
C GLY A 414 30.24 -51.70 -24.14
N GLY A 415 30.54 -52.82 -23.49
CA GLY A 415 31.74 -53.59 -23.79
C GLY A 415 31.78 -53.84 -25.29
N SER A 416 32.94 -53.50 -25.86
CA SER A 416 33.33 -53.54 -27.26
C SER A 416 32.74 -54.72 -28.05
N PRO A 417 32.34 -54.55 -29.33
CA PRO A 417 32.08 -55.68 -30.21
C PRO A 417 33.34 -56.53 -30.32
N ALA A 418 33.23 -57.81 -29.95
CA ALA A 418 34.28 -58.79 -30.10
C ALA A 418 34.79 -58.78 -31.55
N ALA A 419 36.09 -58.55 -31.68
CA ALA A 419 36.81 -58.53 -32.94
C ALA A 419 36.57 -59.84 -33.68
N THR A 420 36.13 -59.70 -34.93
CA THR A 420 36.14 -60.77 -35.93
C THR A 420 37.59 -61.17 -36.16
N ASP A 421 37.99 -62.32 -35.64
CA ASP A 421 39.28 -62.93 -35.92
C ASP A 421 39.21 -63.55 -37.32
N ILE A 422 39.80 -62.86 -38.29
CA ILE A 422 39.98 -63.34 -39.66
C ILE A 422 41.41 -63.88 -39.72
N SER A 423 41.53 -65.21 -39.65
CA SER A 423 42.80 -65.91 -39.87
C SER A 423 43.09 -66.00 -41.37
N PRO A 424 44.30 -65.61 -41.84
CA PRO A 424 44.75 -65.98 -43.18
C PRO A 424 45.76 -67.15 -43.12
N ALA A 425 45.68 -67.95 -44.20
CA ALA A 425 46.55 -69.04 -44.64
C ALA A 425 46.23 -70.46 -44.14
#